data_AF-A0A973GCM1-F1
#
_entry.id   AF-A0A973GCM1-F1
#
_cell.length_a   1.000
_cell.length_b   1.000
_cell.length_c   1.000
_cell.angle_alpha   90.00
_cell.angle_beta   90.00
_cell.angle_gamma   90.00
#
_symmetry.space_group_name_H-M   'P 1'
#
loop_
_entity.id
_entity.type
_entity.pdbx_description
1 polymer ?
#
loop_
_entity_poly.entity_id
_entity_poly.type
_entity_poly.pdbx_seq_one_letter_code
_entity_poly.pdbx_strand_id
1 'polypeptide(L)'
;MDTIPSSPTSPSGMPKETRAVMPTQETSWGAIVGIVIVVAILIIGTFYFWGKELDESGTLPPVEENVTGEDILNRPDPVTEALKEQGTSDDISSIEADLSATDLSGLDTELENIDAELSR
;
A
#
# COMPACT_ATOMS: atom_id res chain seq x y z
N MET A 1 49.05 -87.32 -13.66
CA MET A 1 48.48 -86.67 -12.46
C MET A 1 48.53 -85.18 -12.74
N ASP A 2 47.51 -84.70 -13.45
CA ASP A 2 47.31 -83.30 -13.79
C ASP A 2 46.78 -82.56 -12.57
N THR A 3 47.41 -81.44 -12.19
CA THR A 3 46.70 -80.25 -11.72
C THR A 3 47.55 -78.98 -11.90
N ILE A 4 46.88 -77.98 -12.46
CA ILE A 4 47.30 -76.63 -12.86
C ILE A 4 47.53 -75.73 -11.63
N PRO A 5 48.38 -74.69 -11.73
CA PRO A 5 48.69 -73.74 -10.65
C PRO A 5 47.56 -72.76 -10.38
N SER A 6 47.45 -72.26 -9.16
CA SER A 6 46.59 -71.13 -8.81
C SER A 6 47.35 -70.08 -7.99
N SER A 7 47.76 -69.03 -8.68
CA SER A 7 47.72 -67.65 -8.15
C SER A 7 46.44 -67.00 -8.71
N PRO A 8 46.06 -65.74 -8.42
CA PRO A 8 46.35 -64.81 -7.32
C PRO A 8 45.02 -64.40 -6.61
N THR A 9 44.99 -63.38 -5.75
CA THR A 9 43.97 -62.29 -5.76
C THR A 9 44.30 -61.28 -4.67
N SER A 10 44.87 -60.15 -5.10
CA SER A 10 44.92 -58.92 -4.29
C SER A 10 43.52 -58.29 -4.34
N PRO A 11 42.92 -57.89 -3.21
CA PRO A 11 41.57 -57.37 -3.20
C PRO A 11 41.50 -55.96 -3.80
N SER A 12 40.62 -55.85 -4.80
CA SER A 12 39.67 -54.75 -5.02
C SER A 12 40.24 -53.34 -5.14
N GLY A 13 40.27 -52.85 -6.38
CA GLY A 13 40.40 -51.43 -6.66
C GLY A 13 39.28 -50.64 -5.98
N MET A 14 39.66 -49.71 -5.10
CA MET A 14 38.73 -48.68 -4.66
C MET A 14 38.48 -47.69 -5.82
N PRO A 15 37.21 -47.30 -6.05
CA PRO A 15 36.89 -46.26 -7.01
C PRO A 15 37.53 -44.95 -6.57
N LYS A 16 38.17 -44.25 -7.50
CA LYS A 16 38.59 -42.87 -7.28
C LYS A 16 37.31 -42.03 -7.13
N GLU A 17 37.02 -41.65 -5.90
CA GLU A 17 35.98 -40.68 -5.58
C GLU A 17 36.36 -39.35 -6.22
N THR A 18 35.72 -39.03 -7.35
CA THR A 18 35.79 -37.70 -7.96
C THR A 18 35.15 -36.73 -6.97
N ARG A 19 36.01 -36.04 -6.21
CA ARG A 19 35.61 -34.93 -5.35
C ARG A 19 34.88 -33.91 -6.22
N ALA A 20 33.56 -33.80 -6.04
CA ALA A 20 32.78 -32.75 -6.66
C ALA A 20 33.35 -31.40 -6.19
N VAL A 21 33.96 -30.66 -7.10
CA VAL A 21 34.30 -29.25 -6.89
C VAL A 21 32.97 -28.52 -6.86
N MET A 22 32.53 -28.14 -5.67
CA MET A 22 31.39 -27.24 -5.51
C MET A 22 31.75 -25.93 -6.23
N PRO A 23 30.93 -25.42 -7.16
CA PRO A 23 31.19 -24.12 -7.77
C PRO A 23 31.16 -23.06 -6.67
N THR A 24 32.26 -22.32 -6.54
CA THR A 24 32.30 -21.13 -5.68
C THR A 24 31.31 -20.12 -6.24
N GLN A 25 30.31 -19.77 -5.43
CA GLN A 25 29.33 -18.76 -5.79
C GLN A 25 30.02 -17.39 -5.75
N GLU A 26 30.50 -16.94 -6.90
CA GLU A 26 31.07 -15.61 -7.05
C GLU A 26 29.95 -14.59 -6.85
N THR A 27 30.13 -13.68 -5.90
CA THR A 27 29.16 -12.60 -5.66
C THR A 27 29.08 -11.74 -6.91
N SER A 28 27.97 -11.84 -7.64
CA SER A 28 27.73 -11.04 -8.82
C SER A 28 27.62 -9.58 -8.42
N TRP A 29 28.67 -8.81 -8.70
CA TRP A 29 28.68 -7.35 -8.52
C TRP A 29 27.50 -6.68 -9.22
N GLY A 30 26.98 -7.27 -10.29
CA GLY A 30 25.76 -6.81 -10.97
C GLY A 30 24.51 -6.90 -10.10
N ALA A 31 24.37 -7.94 -9.28
CA ALA A 31 23.24 -8.07 -8.35
C ALA A 31 23.32 -7.02 -7.24
N ILE A 32 24.53 -6.75 -6.74
CA ILE A 32 24.77 -5.72 -5.72
C ILE A 32 24.41 -4.33 -6.28
N VAL A 33 24.92 -4.00 -7.47
CA VAL A 33 24.63 -2.72 -8.15
C VAL A 33 23.13 -2.59 -8.44
N GLY A 34 22.47 -3.67 -8.88
CA GLY A 34 21.02 -3.68 -9.12
C GLY A 34 20.22 -3.37 -7.85
N ILE A 35 20.56 -3.99 -6.72
CA ILE A 35 19.91 -3.73 -5.43
C ILE A 35 20.10 -2.26 -5.02
N VAL A 36 21.30 -1.71 -5.19
CA VAL A 36 21.58 -0.30 -4.85
C VAL A 36 20.71 0.65 -5.68
N ILE A 37 20.52 0.38 -6.98
CA ILE A 37 19.66 1.18 -7.85
C ILE A 37 18.20 1.10 -7.41
N VAL A 38 17.69 -0.09 -7.09
CA VAL A 38 16.32 -0.28 -6.60
C VAL A 38 16.11 0.51 -5.30
N VAL A 39 17.04 0.39 -4.35
CA VAL A 39 16.96 1.14 -3.08
C VAL A 39 17.00 2.65 -3.32
N ALA A 40 17.85 3.15 -4.23
CA ALA A 40 17.91 4.57 -4.57
C ALA A 40 16.58 5.08 -5.16
N ILE A 41 15.95 4.30 -6.06
CA ILE A 41 14.65 4.65 -6.64
C ILE A 41 13.55 4.64 -5.58
N LEU A 42 13.56 3.69 -4.64
CA LEU A 42 12.59 3.66 -3.54
C LEU A 42 12.73 4.88 -2.62
N ILE A 43 13.95 5.25 -2.24
CA ILE A 43 14.20 6.45 -1.42
C ILE A 43 13.73 7.71 -2.15
N ILE A 44 14.07 7.85 -3.45
CA ILE A 44 13.63 9.00 -4.25
C ILE A 44 12.11 8.99 -4.40
N GLY A 45 11.49 7.83 -4.65
CA GLY A 45 10.05 7.69 -4.79
C GLY A 45 9.29 8.04 -3.52
N THR A 46 9.76 7.56 -2.36
CA THR A 46 9.14 7.90 -1.07
C THR A 46 9.35 9.37 -0.69
N PHE A 47 10.55 9.92 -0.89
CA PHE A 47 10.79 11.35 -0.67
C PHE A 47 10.04 12.25 -1.64
N TYR A 48 9.89 11.84 -2.90
CA TYR A 48 9.13 12.58 -3.91
C TYR A 48 7.64 12.61 -3.56
N PHE A 49 7.09 11.47 -3.11
CA PHE A 49 5.69 11.37 -2.68
C PHE A 49 5.41 12.20 -1.43
N TRP A 50 6.29 12.14 -0.42
CA TRP A 50 6.18 12.98 0.78
C TRP A 50 6.43 14.48 0.52
N GLY A 51 7.30 14.83 -0.43
CA GLY A 51 7.60 16.23 -0.76
C GLY A 51 6.43 16.94 -1.46
N LYS A 52 5.65 16.24 -2.28
CA LYS A 52 4.48 16.83 -2.98
C LYS A 52 3.36 17.23 -2.01
N GLU A 53 3.22 16.53 -0.90
CA GLU A 53 2.19 16.80 0.12
C GLU A 53 2.51 18.06 0.96
N LEU A 54 3.79 18.42 1.06
CA LEU A 54 4.24 19.56 1.89
C LEU A 54 4.18 20.91 1.16
N ASP A 55 4.20 20.92 -0.17
CA ASP A 55 3.98 22.15 -0.96
C ASP A 55 2.48 22.45 -1.15
N GLU A 56 1.62 21.42 -1.13
CA GLU A 56 0.17 21.57 -1.21
C GLU A 56 -0.48 21.92 0.15
N SER A 57 0.22 21.66 1.27
CA SER A 57 -0.20 22.04 2.62
C SER A 57 0.33 23.40 3.11
N GLY A 58 0.89 24.20 2.20
CA GLY A 58 1.21 25.63 2.42
C GLY A 58 -0.01 26.52 2.67
N THR A 59 -1.22 25.98 2.57
CA THR A 59 -2.41 26.55 3.19
C THR A 59 -2.66 25.75 4.47
N LEU A 60 -2.02 26.17 5.57
CA LEU A 60 -2.57 25.84 6.88
C LEU A 60 -4.06 26.21 6.82
N PRO A 61 -5.00 25.29 7.11
CA PRO A 61 -6.35 25.74 7.42
C PRO A 61 -6.19 26.81 8.51
N PRO A 62 -6.94 27.93 8.45
CA PRO A 62 -6.94 28.87 9.55
C PRO A 62 -7.09 28.05 10.82
N VAL A 63 -6.20 28.28 11.79
CA VAL A 63 -6.36 27.71 13.13
C VAL A 63 -7.81 28.00 13.50
N GLU A 64 -8.66 26.97 13.50
CA GLU A 64 -10.06 27.10 13.90
C GLU A 64 -9.99 27.42 15.39
N GLU A 65 -9.98 28.73 15.63
CA GLU A 65 -10.18 29.40 16.89
C GLU A 65 -11.27 28.65 17.64
N ASN A 66 -10.89 27.94 18.72
CA ASN A 66 -11.75 27.19 19.65
C ASN A 66 -13.23 27.23 19.27
N VAL A 67 -13.64 26.42 18.30
CA VAL A 67 -15.04 26.34 17.89
C VAL A 67 -15.78 25.73 19.07
N THR A 68 -16.58 26.54 19.76
CA THR A 68 -17.35 26.08 20.90
C THR A 68 -18.55 25.26 20.41
N GLY A 69 -19.14 24.42 21.27
CA GLY A 69 -20.35 23.68 20.91
C GLY A 69 -21.49 24.60 20.44
N GLU A 70 -21.57 25.81 21.01
CA GLU A 70 -22.46 26.89 20.57
C GLU A 70 -22.16 27.41 19.16
N ASP A 71 -20.89 27.44 18.73
CA ASP A 71 -20.52 27.88 17.37
C ASP A 71 -20.88 26.82 16.32
N ILE A 72 -20.74 25.52 16.66
CA ILE A 72 -21.15 24.41 15.80
C ILE A 72 -22.67 24.41 15.62
N LEU A 73 -23.43 24.62 16.70
CA LEU A 73 -24.89 24.61 16.67
C LEU A 73 -25.48 25.74 15.80
N ASN A 74 -24.73 26.85 15.67
CA ASN A 74 -25.15 28.02 14.89
C ASN A 74 -24.50 28.09 13.50
N ARG A 75 -23.61 27.16 13.15
CA ARG A 75 -23.00 27.09 11.81
C ARG A 75 -24.01 26.48 10.82
N PRO A 76 -24.22 27.09 9.64
CA PRO A 76 -25.05 26.48 8.61
C PRO A 76 -24.38 25.19 8.11
N ASP A 77 -25.13 24.09 8.12
CA ASP A 77 -24.73 22.83 7.50
C ASP A 77 -25.28 22.78 6.06
N PRO A 78 -24.42 22.99 5.05
CA PRO A 78 -24.85 23.04 3.66
C PRO A 78 -25.40 21.70 3.16
N VAL A 79 -24.95 20.57 3.74
CA VAL A 79 -25.45 19.23 3.37
C VAL A 79 -26.88 19.08 3.88
N THR A 80 -27.12 19.41 5.15
CA THR A 80 -28.47 19.40 5.72
C THR A 80 -29.40 20.42 5.04
N GLU A 81 -28.90 21.59 4.64
CA GLU A 81 -29.69 22.58 3.88
C GLU A 81 -30.08 22.05 2.49
N ALA A 82 -29.16 21.43 1.76
CA ALA A 82 -29.46 20.80 0.47
C ALA A 82 -30.48 19.65 0.61
N LEU A 83 -30.38 18.85 1.67
CA LEU A 83 -31.35 17.78 1.95
C LEU A 83 -32.75 18.32 2.29
N LYS A 84 -32.87 19.56 2.76
CA LYS A 84 -34.17 20.21 3.03
C LYS A 84 -34.86 20.75 1.77
N GLU A 85 -34.17 20.85 0.65
CA GLU A 85 -34.75 21.30 -0.62
C GLU A 85 -35.60 20.23 -1.34
N GLN A 86 -35.67 19.01 -0.78
CA GLN A 86 -36.50 17.93 -1.32
C GLN A 86 -37.98 18.33 -1.43
N GLY A 87 -38.64 17.87 -2.49
CA GLY A 87 -40.03 18.15 -2.75
C GLY A 87 -41.00 17.47 -1.78
N THR A 88 -42.22 18.02 -1.67
CA THR A 88 -43.32 17.41 -0.90
C THR A 88 -44.35 16.70 -1.80
N SER A 89 -44.02 16.48 -3.07
CA SER A 89 -44.93 15.88 -4.06
C SER A 89 -44.81 14.36 -4.01
N ASP A 90 -45.95 13.67 -3.99
CA ASP A 90 -46.01 12.21 -4.08
C ASP A 90 -46.07 11.70 -5.54
N ASP A 91 -45.83 12.57 -6.52
CA ASP A 91 -45.78 12.18 -7.93
C ASP A 91 -44.45 11.45 -8.23
N ILE A 92 -44.52 10.34 -8.97
CA ILE A 92 -43.35 9.52 -9.32
C ILE A 92 -42.23 10.34 -9.97
N SER A 93 -42.58 11.27 -10.88
CA SER A 93 -41.58 12.12 -11.55
C SER A 93 -40.88 13.08 -10.59
N SER A 94 -41.56 13.52 -9.53
CA SER A 94 -40.99 14.40 -8.50
C SER A 94 -40.03 13.62 -7.61
N ILE A 95 -40.41 12.40 -7.22
CA ILE A 95 -39.55 11.50 -6.42
C ILE A 95 -38.27 11.16 -7.17
N GLU A 96 -38.36 10.86 -8.47
CA GLU A 96 -37.19 10.59 -9.31
C GLU A 96 -36.27 11.82 -9.42
N ALA A 97 -36.86 13.02 -9.53
CA ALA A 97 -36.09 14.27 -9.55
C ALA A 97 -35.36 14.49 -8.22
N ASP A 98 -36.04 14.33 -7.08
CA ASP A 98 -35.45 14.50 -5.76
C ASP A 98 -34.32 13.48 -5.49
N LEU A 99 -34.51 12.22 -5.88
CA LEU A 99 -33.47 11.19 -5.78
C LEU A 99 -32.26 11.50 -6.66
N SER A 100 -32.48 12.05 -7.86
CA SER A 100 -31.39 12.44 -8.76
C SER A 100 -30.64 13.69 -8.31
N ALA A 101 -31.31 14.56 -7.55
CA ALA A 101 -30.73 15.76 -6.95
C ALA A 101 -30.04 15.48 -5.60
N THR A 102 -30.22 14.28 -5.03
CA THR A 102 -29.57 13.90 -3.78
C THR A 102 -28.06 13.71 -4.02
N ASP A 103 -27.26 14.63 -3.51
CA ASP A 103 -25.80 14.57 -3.60
C ASP A 103 -25.20 13.79 -2.42
N LEU A 104 -24.50 12.69 -2.71
CA LEU A 104 -23.82 11.83 -1.72
C LEU A 104 -22.30 11.88 -1.86
N SER A 105 -21.77 12.71 -2.76
CA SER A 105 -20.33 12.74 -3.07
C SER A 105 -19.46 13.19 -1.90
N GLY A 106 -20.03 13.92 -0.93
CA GLY A 106 -19.34 14.40 0.26
C GLY A 106 -19.32 13.44 1.46
N LEU A 107 -20.06 12.32 1.42
CA LEU A 107 -20.21 11.44 2.59
C LEU A 107 -18.91 10.78 3.03
N ASP A 108 -18.05 10.41 2.09
CA ASP A 108 -16.77 9.76 2.42
C ASP A 108 -15.88 10.71 3.24
N THR A 109 -15.82 11.98 2.84
CA THR A 109 -15.08 13.03 3.56
C THR A 109 -15.71 13.36 4.92
N GLU A 110 -17.04 13.38 5.01
CA GLU A 110 -17.73 13.61 6.27
C GLU A 110 -17.48 12.48 7.28
N LEU A 111 -17.53 11.22 6.83
CA LEU A 111 -17.24 10.05 7.67
C LEU A 111 -15.78 10.03 8.13
N GLU A 112 -14.84 10.44 7.28
CA GLU A 112 -13.42 10.57 7.66
C GLU A 112 -13.22 11.64 8.74
N ASN A 113 -13.89 12.79 8.61
CA ASN A 113 -13.83 13.86 9.61
C ASN A 113 -14.40 13.43 10.97
N ILE A 114 -15.50 12.67 10.98
CA ILE A 114 -16.10 12.13 12.22
C ILE A 114 -15.15 11.14 12.89
N ASP A 115 -14.51 10.24 12.14
CA ASP A 115 -13.54 9.28 12.70
C ASP A 115 -12.31 9.98 13.29
N ALA A 116 -11.83 11.03 12.61
CA ALA A 116 -10.76 11.88 13.11
C ALA A 116 -11.13 12.64 14.39
N GLU A 117 -12.39 13.05 14.55
CA GLU A 117 -12.89 13.67 15.78
C GLU A 117 -13.05 12.65 16.91
N LEU A 118 -13.62 11.47 16.64
CA LEU A 118 -13.92 10.46 17.66
C LEU A 118 -12.66 9.76 18.19
N SER A 119 -11.59 9.73 17.39
CA SER A 119 -10.29 9.17 17.78
C SER A 119 -9.39 10.16 18.54
N ARG A 120 -9.88 11.38 18.78
CA ARG A 120 -9.13 12.45 19.45
C ARG A 120 -9.18 12.38 20.98
#